data_AF-A0A2G9YS90-F1
#
_entry.id   AF-A0A2G9YS90-F1
#
_cell.length_a   1.000
_cell.length_b   1.000
_cell.length_c   1.000
_cell.angle_alpha   90.00
_cell.angle_beta   90.00
_cell.angle_gamma   90.00
#
_symmetry.space_group_name_H-M   'P 1'
#
loop_
_entity.id
_entity.type
_entity.pdbx_description
1 polymer ?
#
loop_
_entity_poly.entity_id
_entity_poly.type
_entity_poly.pdbx_seq_one_letter_code
_entity_poly.pdbx_strand_id
1 'polypeptide(L)'
;MPQLIALFGTTQIYWILILIAVDIVLGIIAALLKKDFRLGKLAGFMGKGILAYVLGFAVLEVVVQALPSLVMIVQAAYILIILALVGSILQNLGKMGLKLPAFLLKG
;
A
#
# COMPACT_ATOMS: atom_id res chain seq x y z
N MET A 1 13.69 12.07 17.98
CA MET A 1 12.34 11.54 18.26
C MET A 1 11.24 12.37 17.57
N PRO A 2 11.11 13.70 17.78
CA PRO A 2 10.03 14.48 17.15
C PRO A 2 10.15 14.58 15.63
N GLN A 3 11.37 14.57 15.07
CA GLN A 3 11.56 14.60 13.61
C GLN A 3 11.10 13.31 12.92
N LEU A 4 11.23 12.15 13.58
CA LEU A 4 10.76 10.87 13.05
C LEU A 4 9.23 10.80 13.05
N ILE A 5 8.58 11.28 14.11
CA ILE A 5 7.12 11.35 14.17
C ILE A 5 6.59 12.30 13.08
N ALA A 6 7.27 13.43 12.85
CA ALA A 6 6.93 14.35 11.77
C ALA A 6 7.06 13.71 10.37
N LEU A 7 8.06 12.83 10.16
CA LEU A 7 8.22 12.08 8.92
C LEU A 7 7.05 11.13 8.65
N PHE A 8 6.51 10.45 9.67
CA PHE A 8 5.34 9.58 9.54
C PHE A 8 3.99 10.34 9.53
N GLY A 9 4.00 11.64 9.81
CA GLY A 9 2.82 12.50 9.85
C GLY A 9 2.51 13.22 8.53
N THR A 10 3.21 12.91 7.44
CA THR A 10 2.96 13.56 6.15
C THR A 10 1.64 13.11 5.53
N THR A 11 1.00 14.01 4.77
CA THR A 11 -0.24 13.71 4.05
C THR A 11 -0.08 12.51 3.11
N GLN A 12 1.11 12.32 2.51
CA GLN A 12 1.39 11.18 1.65
C GLN A 12 1.36 9.85 2.42
N ILE A 13 2.03 9.77 3.57
CA ILE A 13 2.02 8.54 4.39
C ILE A 13 0.62 8.26 4.93
N TYR A 14 -0.12 9.31 5.31
CA TYR A 14 -1.51 9.17 5.74
C TYR A 14 -2.38 8.48 4.67
N TRP A 15 -2.28 8.90 3.40
CA TRP A 15 -3.02 8.26 2.30
C TRP A 15 -2.57 6.82 2.03
N ILE A 16 -1.26 6.55 2.06
CA ILE A 16 -0.72 5.19 1.94
C ILE A 16 -1.31 4.29 3.03
N LEU A 17 -1.35 4.76 4.28
CA LEU A 17 -1.89 4.01 5.40
C LEU A 17 -3.40 3.74 5.26
N ILE A 18 -4.18 4.73 4.80
CA ILE A 18 -5.61 4.54 4.52
C ILE A 18 -5.82 3.46 3.46
N LEU A 19 -5.11 3.56 2.33
CA LEU A 19 -5.26 2.59 1.24
C LEU A 19 -4.86 1.18 1.68
N ILE A 20 -3.78 1.07 2.44
CA ILE A 20 -3.37 -0.19 3.07
C ILE A 20 -4.48 -0.73 3.99
N ALA A 21 -5.06 0.09 4.86
CA ALA A 21 -6.11 -0.34 5.76
C ALA A 21 -7.35 -0.85 5.00
N VAL A 22 -7.78 -0.12 3.97
CA VAL A 22 -8.87 -0.52 3.07
C VAL A 22 -8.55 -1.86 2.41
N ASP A 23 -7.33 -2.00 1.86
CA ASP A 23 -6.92 -3.20 1.16
C ASP A 23 -6.86 -4.44 2.07
N ILE A 24 -6.39 -4.28 3.31
CA ILE A 24 -6.41 -5.36 4.32
C ILE A 24 -7.84 -5.80 4.60
N VAL A 25 -8.76 -4.85 4.84
CA VAL A 25 -10.16 -5.17 5.13
C VAL A 25 -10.78 -5.91 3.94
N LEU A 26 -10.58 -5.42 2.72
CA LEU A 26 -11.07 -6.08 1.51
C LEU A 26 -10.43 -7.46 1.30
N GLY A 27 -9.14 -7.60 1.55
CA GLY A 27 -8.43 -8.88 1.49
C GLY A 27 -8.95 -9.90 2.49
N ILE A 28 -9.25 -9.48 3.72
CA ILE A 28 -9.89 -10.31 4.75
C ILE A 28 -11.28 -10.76 4.28
N ILE A 29 -12.11 -9.82 3.84
CA ILE A 29 -13.47 -10.13 3.36
C ILE A 29 -13.41 -11.10 2.18
N ALA A 30 -12.56 -10.83 1.19
CA ALA A 30 -12.37 -11.69 0.03
C ALA A 30 -11.92 -13.12 0.42
N ALA A 31 -11.01 -13.23 1.39
CA ALA A 31 -10.53 -14.52 1.89
C ALA A 31 -11.62 -15.28 2.67
N LEU A 32 -12.46 -14.59 3.44
CA LEU A 32 -13.61 -15.18 4.12
C LEU A 32 -14.67 -15.67 3.14
N LEU A 33 -15.01 -14.88 2.12
CA LEU A 33 -15.97 -15.26 1.08
C LEU A 33 -15.50 -16.50 0.31
N LYS A 34 -14.20 -16.62 0.06
CA LYS A 34 -13.59 -17.80 -0.58
C LYS A 34 -13.35 -18.98 0.36
N LYS A 35 -13.69 -18.86 1.65
CA LYS A 35 -13.41 -19.87 2.70
C LYS A 35 -11.93 -20.27 2.79
N ASP A 36 -11.03 -19.36 2.43
CA ASP A 36 -9.58 -19.57 2.30
C ASP A 36 -8.77 -18.78 3.34
N PHE A 37 -9.44 -18.25 4.37
CA PHE A 37 -8.82 -17.42 5.37
C PHE A 37 -7.75 -18.18 6.16
N ARG A 38 -6.50 -17.70 6.08
CA ARG A 38 -5.38 -18.20 6.86
C ARG A 38 -4.62 -17.02 7.47
N LEU A 39 -4.53 -16.98 8.80
CA LEU A 39 -3.80 -15.95 9.54
C LEU A 39 -2.36 -15.78 9.05
N GLY A 40 -1.67 -16.88 8.69
CA GLY A 40 -0.32 -16.82 8.12
C GLY A 40 -0.24 -16.11 6.77
N LYS A 41 -1.27 -16.22 5.92
CA LYS A 41 -1.35 -15.45 4.65
C LYS A 41 -1.56 -13.97 4.92
N LEU A 42 -2.38 -13.64 5.91
CA LEU A 42 -2.62 -12.26 6.34
C LEU A 42 -1.36 -11.63 6.93
N ALA A 43 -0.68 -12.33 7.83
CA ALA A 43 0.57 -11.86 8.43
C ALA A 43 1.68 -11.69 7.39
N GLY A 44 1.78 -12.60 6.42
CA GLY A 44 2.73 -12.48 5.31
C GLY A 44 2.44 -11.26 4.42
N PHE A 45 1.16 -11.00 4.13
CA PHE A 45 0.72 -9.81 3.39
C PHE A 45 1.02 -8.52 4.18
N MET A 46 0.68 -8.48 5.47
CA MET A 46 0.94 -7.33 6.33
C MET A 46 2.44 -7.07 6.49
N GLY A 47 3.24 -8.10 6.77
CA GLY A 47 4.67 -7.95 7.00
C GLY A 47 5.44 -7.55 5.73
N LYS A 48 5.15 -8.18 4.58
CA LYS A 48 5.92 -7.91 3.36
C LYS A 48 5.40 -6.73 2.55
N GLY A 49 4.09 -6.50 2.53
CA GLY A 49 3.50 -5.40 1.77
C GLY A 49 3.60 -4.08 2.53
N ILE A 50 3.01 -4.04 3.73
CA ILE A 50 2.81 -2.78 4.49
C ILE A 50 4.14 -2.19 4.95
N LEU A 51 4.98 -3.02 5.58
CA LEU A 51 6.27 -2.53 6.06
C LEU A 51 7.14 -2.10 4.88
N ALA A 52 7.12 -2.81 3.75
CA ALA A 52 7.91 -2.41 2.59
C ALA A 52 7.45 -1.07 2.00
N TYR A 53 6.14 -0.84 1.86
CA TYR A 53 5.64 0.42 1.32
C TYR A 53 5.84 1.59 2.29
N VAL A 54 5.46 1.44 3.56
CA VAL A 54 5.52 2.52 4.55
C VAL A 54 6.97 2.82 4.92
N LEU A 55 7.78 1.80 5.24
CA LEU A 55 9.20 2.03 5.59
C LEU A 55 10.02 2.42 4.36
N GLY A 56 9.78 1.80 3.21
CA GLY A 56 10.46 2.15 1.97
C GLY A 56 10.21 3.61 1.59
N PHE A 57 8.97 4.08 1.68
CA PHE A 57 8.64 5.47 1.41
C PHE A 57 9.20 6.42 2.48
N ALA A 58 9.12 6.06 3.77
CA ALA A 58 9.70 6.87 4.84
C ALA A 58 11.22 7.02 4.69
N VAL A 59 11.93 5.99 4.25
CA VAL A 59 13.36 6.07 3.95
C VAL A 59 13.62 7.03 2.79
N LEU A 60 12.80 6.99 1.72
CA LEU A 60 12.92 7.94 0.61
C LEU A 60 12.70 9.40 1.05
N GLU A 61 11.73 9.66 1.92
CA GLU A 61 11.50 10.97 2.52
C GLU A 61 12.69 11.46 3.38
N VAL A 62 13.39 10.57 4.08
CA VAL A 62 14.62 10.94 4.79
C VAL A 62 15.75 11.26 3.81
N VAL A 63 15.92 10.43 2.78
CA VAL A 63 16.98 10.61 1.78
C VAL A 63 16.82 11.93 1.03
N VAL A 64 15.59 12.34 0.71
CA VAL A 64 15.35 13.58 -0.04
C VAL A 64 15.65 14.84 0.76
N GLN A 65 15.56 14.78 2.09
CA GLN A 65 15.98 15.88 2.95
C GLN A 65 17.49 16.11 2.88
N ALA A 66 18.28 15.04 2.69
CA ALA A 66 19.72 15.13 2.50
C ALA A 66 20.11 15.44 1.04
N LEU A 67 19.31 14.97 0.08
CA LEU A 67 19.55 15.11 -1.36
C LEU A 67 18.27 15.59 -2.08
N PRO A 68 18.01 16.92 -2.10
CA PRO A 68 16.81 17.49 -2.71
C PRO A 68 16.70 17.24 -4.23
N SER A 69 17.79 16.88 -4.91
CA SER A 69 17.76 16.50 -6.33
C SER A 69 16.93 15.25 -6.61
N LEU A 70 16.60 14.46 -5.59
CA LEU A 70 15.83 13.22 -5.71
C LEU A 70 14.32 13.40 -5.49
N VAL A 71 13.82 14.64 -5.34
CA VAL A 71 12.37 14.91 -5.13
C VAL A 71 11.49 14.25 -6.19
N MET A 72 11.91 14.27 -7.46
CA MET A 72 11.18 13.61 -8.54
C MET A 72 11.06 12.09 -8.33
N ILE A 73 12.08 11.46 -7.76
CA ILE A 73 12.05 10.02 -7.46
C ILE A 73 11.07 9.73 -6.33
N VAL A 74 11.03 10.56 -5.28
CA VAL A 74 10.07 10.40 -4.19
C VAL A 74 8.63 10.55 -4.70
N GLN A 75 8.38 11.54 -5.55
CA GLN A 75 7.05 11.73 -6.17
C GLN A 75 6.66 10.55 -7.05
N ALA A 76 7.58 10.05 -7.89
CA ALA A 76 7.33 8.88 -8.72
C ALA A 76 7.05 7.64 -7.86
N ALA A 77 7.85 7.41 -6.81
CA ALA A 77 7.65 6.31 -5.88
C ALA A 77 6.29 6.40 -5.18
N TYR A 78 5.87 7.60 -4.74
CA TYR A 78 4.55 7.82 -4.17
C TYR A 78 3.45 7.40 -5.14
N ILE A 79 3.49 7.88 -6.39
CA ILE A 79 2.49 7.53 -7.42
C ILE A 79 2.46 6.02 -7.65
N LEU A 80 3.62 5.37 -7.78
CA LEU A 80 3.70 3.92 -7.98
C LEU A 80 3.12 3.13 -6.80
N ILE A 81 3.35 3.57 -5.56
CA ILE A 81 2.77 2.95 -4.36
C ILE A 81 1.24 3.09 -4.39
N ILE A 82 0.72 4.29 -4.68
CA ILE A 82 -0.73 4.51 -4.78
C ILE A 82 -1.34 3.61 -5.87
N LEU A 83 -0.72 3.54 -7.06
CA LEU A 83 -1.19 2.67 -8.15
C LEU A 83 -1.17 1.19 -7.75
N ALA A 84 -0.11 0.73 -7.08
CA ALA A 84 0.00 -0.64 -6.60
C ALA A 84 -1.10 -0.97 -5.58
N LEU A 85 -1.37 -0.07 -4.62
CA LEU A 85 -2.42 -0.25 -3.62
C LEU A 85 -3.81 -0.24 -4.23
N VAL A 86 -4.08 0.68 -5.16
CA VAL A 86 -5.34 0.70 -5.91
C VAL A 86 -5.52 -0.58 -6.72
N GLY A 87 -4.47 -1.05 -7.40
CA GLY A 87 -4.49 -2.33 -8.11
C GLY A 87 -4.81 -3.52 -7.20
N SER A 88 -4.22 -3.58 -6.01
CA SER A 88 -4.50 -4.61 -5.01
C SER A 88 -5.94 -4.56 -4.50
N ILE A 89 -6.44 -3.37 -4.19
CA ILE A 89 -7.84 -3.13 -3.80
C ILE A 89 -8.79 -3.64 -4.88
N LEU A 90 -8.56 -3.25 -6.13
CA LEU A 90 -9.34 -3.71 -7.27
C LEU A 90 -9.29 -5.23 -7.39
N GLN A 91 -8.12 -5.86 -7.28
CA GLN A 91 -8.02 -7.31 -7.33
C GLN A 91 -8.83 -7.98 -6.21
N ASN A 92 -8.81 -7.44 -4.98
CA ASN A 92 -9.60 -7.94 -3.87
C ASN A 92 -11.11 -7.76 -4.11
N LEU A 93 -11.54 -6.62 -4.65
CA LEU A 93 -12.92 -6.40 -5.10
C LEU A 93 -13.35 -7.41 -6.19
N GLY A 94 -12.48 -7.70 -7.15
CA GLY A 94 -12.73 -8.72 -8.18
C GLY A 94 -12.91 -10.12 -7.58
N LYS A 95 -12.14 -10.47 -6.54
CA LYS A 95 -12.33 -11.73 -5.79
C LYS A 95 -13.69 -11.80 -5.08
N MET A 96 -14.32 -10.66 -4.80
CA MET A 96 -15.65 -10.54 -4.18
C MET A 96 -16.80 -10.56 -5.21
N GLY A 97 -16.51 -10.70 -6.51
CA GLY A 97 -17.51 -10.80 -7.57
C GLY A 97 -17.85 -9.48 -8.27
N LEU A 98 -17.14 -8.38 -7.97
CA LEU A 98 -17.27 -7.15 -8.74
C LEU A 98 -16.72 -7.34 -10.16
N LYS A 99 -17.53 -7.01 -11.16
CA LYS A 99 -17.13 -7.04 -12.57
C LYS A 99 -16.19 -5.86 -12.84
N LEU A 100 -14.90 -6.14 -12.84
CA LEU A 100 -13.88 -5.15 -13.18
C LEU A 100 -13.52 -5.24 -14.67
N PRO A 101 -13.26 -4.11 -15.33
CA PRO A 101 -12.73 -4.08 -16.68
C PRO A 101 -11.50 -4.97 -16.84
N ALA A 102 -11.43 -5.73 -17.94
CA ALA A 102 -10.38 -6.73 -18.16
C ALA A 102 -8.95 -6.14 -18.15
N PHE A 103 -8.80 -4.85 -18.49
CA PHE A 103 -7.52 -4.16 -18.45
C PHE A 103 -7.00 -3.90 -17.02
N LEU A 104 -7.85 -3.96 -15.99
CA LEU A 104 -7.48 -3.82 -14.57
C LEU A 104 -7.18 -5.16 -13.90
N LEU A 105 -7.50 -6.29 -14.55
CA LEU A 105 -7.36 -7.64 -13.99
C LEU A 105 -6.12 -8.39 -14.49
N LYS A 106 -5.43 -7.88 -15.52
CA LYS A 106 -4.18 -8.45 -16.05
C LYS A 106 -2.99 -7.80 -15.33
N GLY A 107 -2.62 -8.32 -14.17
CA GLY A 107 -1.44 -7.95 -13.40
C GLY A 107 -0.82 -9.15 -12.75
#